data_AF-A0A0L6TYQ3-F1
#
_entry.id   AF-A0A0L6TYQ3-F1
#
_cell.length_a   1.000
_cell.length_b   1.000
_cell.length_c   1.000
_cell.angle_alpha   90.00
_cell.angle_beta   90.00
_cell.angle_gamma   90.00
#
_symmetry.space_group_name_H-M   'P 1'
#
loop_
_entity.id
_entity.type
_entity.pdbx_description
1 polymer ?
#
loop_
_entity_poly.entity_id
_entity_poly.type
_entity_poly.pdbx_seq_one_letter_code
_entity_poly.pdbx_strand_id
1 'polypeptide(L)'
;MKYSQYENDMKLYIIGNGFDLHHNLPTSTNDFQNCVEKHDTYDYYSNSGVDWNAYEEGLSYFDVAAMAESYIESPDYLSDKESDRDGVIFQMEQIMDTMYYVRNEALKYMILTANQKIFDNRYHFINKDMFENSLILSFNYTSTIQELYNCENIHGITHIHGFFDDGDELIFGYANPEEEALRVFHPHDIDVGIEISIRNRDEDDHDDFYIHKQYQSMYDFYCSNQKKLQIDNLINWIADYKDEVDEIIVLGHSMGFVDKVYFEELEKMLKPLKWRISRYTNSNAGIDPSDHTLKCYSFFTKIDPAICGISDYLI
;
A
#
# COMPACT_ATOMS: atom_id res chain seq x y z
N MET A 1 12.67 -31.62 37.25
CA MET A 1 11.50 -30.79 36.88
C MET A 1 11.34 -30.91 35.39
N LYS A 2 10.26 -31.55 34.92
CA LYS A 2 9.91 -31.61 33.50
C LYS A 2 9.36 -30.24 33.13
N TYR A 3 10.11 -29.46 32.36
CA TYR A 3 9.52 -28.37 31.60
C TYR A 3 8.61 -29.03 30.56
N SER A 4 7.30 -28.86 30.70
CA SER A 4 6.39 -29.16 29.61
C SER A 4 6.65 -28.12 28.52
N GLN A 5 7.28 -28.56 27.43
CA GLN A 5 7.13 -27.88 26.14
C GLN A 5 5.66 -28.03 25.75
N TYR A 6 4.85 -27.04 26.10
CA TYR A 6 3.67 -26.76 25.31
C TYR A 6 4.20 -25.91 24.15
N GLU A 7 4.21 -26.46 22.93
CA GLU A 7 4.15 -25.62 21.74
C GLU A 7 2.95 -24.70 21.96
N ASN A 8 3.15 -23.39 21.87
CA ASN A 8 2.02 -22.49 21.95
C ASN A 8 1.30 -22.61 20.60
N ASP A 9 0.08 -23.12 20.61
CA ASP A 9 -0.63 -23.48 19.37
C ASP A 9 -1.20 -22.25 18.61
N MET A 10 -0.79 -21.02 18.99
CA MET A 10 -1.33 -19.79 18.43
C MET A 10 -0.46 -19.28 17.28
N LYS A 11 -1.10 -19.03 16.14
CA LYS A 11 -0.43 -18.59 14.90
C LYS A 11 -0.87 -17.19 14.54
N LEU A 12 0.05 -16.43 13.96
CA LEU A 12 -0.28 -15.17 13.30
C LEU A 12 -0.33 -15.38 11.78
N TYR A 13 -1.49 -15.15 11.19
CA TYR A 13 -1.65 -15.10 9.74
C TYR A 13 -1.50 -13.66 9.25
N ILE A 14 -0.68 -13.46 8.23
CA ILE A 14 -0.55 -12.19 7.52
C ILE A 14 -1.15 -12.36 6.13
N ILE A 15 -2.20 -11.61 5.83
CA ILE A 15 -2.97 -11.75 4.59
C ILE A 15 -2.66 -10.59 3.66
N GLY A 16 -2.33 -10.87 2.41
CA GLY A 16 -2.18 -9.87 1.36
C GLY A 16 -3.00 -10.18 0.11
N ASN A 17 -2.88 -9.34 -0.92
CA ASN A 17 -3.83 -9.32 -2.03
C ASN A 17 -3.90 -10.64 -2.82
N GLY A 18 -2.84 -11.44 -2.84
CA GLY A 18 -2.83 -12.78 -3.41
C GLY A 18 -3.88 -13.72 -2.79
N PHE A 19 -4.34 -13.45 -1.56
CA PHE A 19 -5.47 -14.14 -0.94
C PHE A 19 -6.80 -13.80 -1.62
N ASP A 20 -7.08 -12.52 -1.88
CA ASP A 20 -8.28 -12.09 -2.61
C ASP A 20 -8.26 -12.59 -4.06
N LEU A 21 -7.08 -12.54 -4.71
CA LEU A 21 -6.89 -13.07 -6.05
C LEU A 21 -7.06 -14.59 -6.11
N HIS A 22 -6.70 -15.33 -5.06
CA HIS A 22 -6.99 -16.76 -4.95
C HIS A 22 -8.49 -17.05 -4.91
N HIS A 23 -9.25 -16.17 -4.27
CA HIS A 23 -10.72 -16.18 -4.28
C HIS A 23 -11.32 -15.63 -5.58
N ASN A 24 -10.49 -15.38 -6.60
CA ASN A 24 -10.86 -14.81 -7.90
C ASN A 24 -11.52 -13.43 -7.77
N LEU A 25 -11.19 -12.64 -6.75
CA LEU A 25 -11.72 -11.30 -6.60
C LEU A 25 -10.99 -10.32 -7.55
N PRO A 26 -11.70 -9.31 -8.11
CA PRO A 26 -11.12 -8.31 -9.00
C PRO A 26 -10.36 -7.25 -8.19
N THR A 27 -9.24 -7.65 -7.60
CA THR A 27 -8.40 -6.80 -6.73
C THR A 27 -6.97 -6.67 -7.26
N SER A 28 -6.73 -6.97 -8.54
CA SER A 28 -5.41 -6.78 -9.15
C SER A 28 -5.16 -5.30 -9.45
N THR A 29 -3.90 -4.94 -9.67
CA THR A 29 -3.51 -3.60 -10.18
C THR A 29 -4.16 -3.28 -11.52
N ASN A 30 -4.45 -4.29 -12.35
CA ASN A 30 -5.22 -4.11 -13.58
C ASN A 30 -6.69 -3.78 -13.30
N ASP A 31 -7.29 -4.38 -12.26
CA ASP A 31 -8.65 -4.04 -11.86
C ASP A 31 -8.73 -2.61 -11.32
N PHE A 32 -7.72 -2.19 -10.54
CA PHE A 32 -7.56 -0.81 -10.13
C PHE A 32 -7.42 0.14 -11.33
N GLN A 33 -6.53 -0.19 -12.27
CA GLN A 33 -6.34 0.60 -13.49
C GLN A 33 -7.65 0.76 -14.25
N ASN A 34 -8.40 -0.32 -14.48
CA ASN A 34 -9.71 -0.29 -15.14
C ASN A 34 -10.73 0.64 -14.45
N CYS A 35 -10.57 0.89 -13.15
CA CYS A 35 -11.38 1.84 -12.41
C CYS A 35 -10.89 3.29 -12.64
N VAL A 36 -9.58 3.50 -12.69
CA VAL A 36 -8.98 4.79 -13.05
C VAL A 36 -9.30 5.18 -14.50
N GLU A 37 -9.27 4.24 -15.46
CA GLU A 37 -9.50 4.53 -16.89
C GLU A 37 -10.88 5.12 -17.20
N LYS A 38 -11.82 4.99 -16.26
CA LYS A 38 -13.16 5.61 -16.37
C LYS A 38 -13.12 7.13 -16.17
N HIS A 39 -11.97 7.70 -15.85
CA HIS A 39 -11.75 9.13 -15.63
C HIS A 39 -10.69 9.70 -16.60
N ASP A 40 -10.87 10.94 -17.04
CA ASP A 40 -10.04 11.59 -18.07
C ASP A 40 -8.60 11.98 -17.61
N THR A 41 -8.20 11.72 -16.36
CA THR A 41 -6.88 12.05 -15.76
C THR A 41 -5.90 10.86 -15.78
N TYR A 42 -5.88 10.14 -16.90
CA TYR A 42 -5.40 8.76 -17.04
C TYR A 42 -3.90 8.51 -16.81
N ASP A 43 -3.04 9.42 -17.26
CA ASP A 43 -1.64 9.04 -17.57
C ASP A 43 -0.76 8.79 -16.34
N TYR A 44 -1.01 9.46 -15.22
CA TYR A 44 -0.11 9.44 -14.06
C TYR A 44 -0.25 8.22 -13.14
N TYR A 45 -1.35 7.47 -13.24
CA TYR A 45 -1.59 6.25 -12.47
C TYR A 45 -1.41 4.98 -13.31
N SER A 46 -0.95 5.10 -14.55
CA SER A 46 -0.93 4.05 -15.59
C SER A 46 0.15 2.96 -15.41
N ASN A 47 0.43 2.51 -14.19
CA ASN A 47 1.34 1.39 -13.93
C ASN A 47 0.58 0.05 -13.95
N SER A 48 0.04 -0.33 -15.12
CA SER A 48 -0.69 -1.60 -15.28
C SER A 48 0.24 -2.81 -15.37
N GLY A 49 -0.22 -3.98 -14.90
CA GLY A 49 0.45 -5.27 -15.07
C GLY A 49 1.57 -5.60 -14.07
N VAL A 50 1.79 -4.77 -13.05
CA VAL A 50 2.74 -5.03 -11.95
C VAL A 50 2.03 -5.53 -10.68
N ASP A 51 2.74 -6.08 -9.70
CA ASP A 51 2.16 -6.37 -8.39
C ASP A 51 1.92 -5.08 -7.58
N TRP A 52 1.16 -5.19 -6.47
CA TRP A 52 0.81 -4.03 -5.65
C TRP A 52 2.02 -3.35 -5.00
N ASN A 53 3.07 -4.09 -4.64
CA ASN A 53 4.27 -3.45 -4.09
C ASN A 53 4.95 -2.59 -5.16
N ALA A 54 5.15 -3.14 -6.36
CA ALA A 54 5.75 -2.41 -7.47
C ALA A 54 4.88 -1.21 -7.90
N TYR A 55 3.55 -1.35 -7.82
CA TYR A 55 2.64 -0.24 -8.04
C TYR A 55 2.83 0.87 -7.00
N GLU A 56 2.80 0.54 -5.70
CA GLU A 56 2.97 1.50 -4.61
C GLU A 56 4.36 2.15 -4.65
N GLU A 57 5.43 1.37 -4.91
CA GLU A 57 6.77 1.91 -5.10
C GLU A 57 6.83 2.86 -6.30
N GLY A 58 6.12 2.52 -7.39
CA GLY A 58 5.95 3.37 -8.56
C GLY A 58 5.43 4.77 -8.26
N LEU A 59 4.56 4.92 -7.25
CA LEU A 59 4.04 6.21 -6.81
C LEU A 59 5.12 7.09 -6.17
N SER A 60 6.21 6.52 -5.65
CA SER A 60 7.34 7.32 -5.16
C SER A 60 8.12 8.00 -6.31
N TYR A 61 7.95 7.51 -7.54
CA TYR A 61 8.62 7.97 -8.74
C TYR A 61 7.75 8.89 -9.60
N PHE A 62 6.73 9.55 -9.02
CA PHE A 62 6.00 10.60 -9.72
C PHE A 62 6.98 11.61 -10.30
N ASP A 63 7.00 11.73 -11.64
CA ASP A 63 7.86 12.68 -12.33
C ASP A 63 7.25 14.09 -12.21
N VAL A 64 7.52 14.73 -11.08
CA VAL A 64 7.06 16.10 -10.79
C VAL A 64 7.60 17.09 -11.84
N ALA A 65 8.76 16.82 -12.44
CA ALA A 65 9.30 17.67 -13.50
C ALA A 65 8.48 17.55 -14.78
N ALA A 66 8.14 16.33 -15.21
CA ALA A 66 7.25 16.12 -16.35
C ALA A 66 5.83 16.68 -16.12
N MET A 67 5.31 16.57 -14.88
CA MET A 67 4.06 17.24 -14.49
C MET A 67 4.19 18.76 -14.59
N ALA A 68 5.27 19.34 -14.08
CA ALA A 68 5.54 20.77 -14.12
C ALA A 68 5.57 21.29 -15.57
N GLU A 69 6.28 20.61 -16.47
CA GLU A 69 6.30 20.96 -17.90
C GLU A 69 4.92 20.91 -18.56
N SER A 70 4.05 20.02 -18.10
CA SER A 70 2.73 19.80 -18.69
C SER A 70 1.65 20.74 -18.17
N TYR A 71 1.75 21.16 -16.90
CA TYR A 71 0.67 21.85 -16.20
C TYR A 71 1.01 23.24 -15.67
N ILE A 72 2.28 23.60 -15.48
CA ILE A 72 2.61 24.94 -14.97
C ILE A 72 2.32 25.97 -16.04
N GLU A 73 1.51 26.96 -15.68
CA GLU A 73 1.14 28.08 -16.54
C GLU A 73 1.59 29.41 -15.92
N SER A 74 2.08 30.32 -16.76
CA SER A 74 2.35 31.69 -16.33
C SER A 74 1.03 32.48 -16.21
N PRO A 75 0.81 33.22 -15.11
CA PRO A 75 -0.35 34.08 -14.98
C PRO A 75 -0.33 35.25 -15.98
N ASP A 76 -1.48 35.89 -16.21
CA ASP A 76 -1.54 37.16 -16.95
C ASP A 76 -1.05 38.32 -16.06
N TYR A 77 0.27 38.54 -16.04
CA TYR A 77 0.89 39.61 -15.27
C TYR A 77 0.41 41.02 -15.66
N LEU A 78 -0.19 41.18 -16.84
CA LEU A 78 -0.66 42.48 -17.32
C LEU A 78 -2.11 42.79 -16.89
N SER A 79 -2.82 41.82 -16.28
CA SER A 79 -4.17 42.08 -15.78
C SER A 79 -4.17 43.07 -14.62
N ASP A 80 -5.21 43.90 -14.52
CA ASP A 80 -5.43 44.75 -13.35
C ASP A 80 -6.18 44.02 -12.21
N LYS A 81 -6.60 42.77 -12.43
CA LYS A 81 -7.36 41.97 -11.45
C LYS A 81 -6.54 40.81 -10.92
N GLU A 82 -6.49 40.71 -9.59
CA GLU A 82 -5.82 39.59 -8.91
C GLU A 82 -6.43 38.24 -9.28
N SER A 83 -7.76 38.16 -9.44
CA SER A 83 -8.47 36.94 -9.83
C SER A 83 -8.02 36.35 -11.16
N ASP A 84 -7.55 37.19 -12.09
CA ASP A 84 -7.11 36.75 -13.40
C ASP A 84 -5.70 36.12 -13.31
N ARG A 85 -4.88 36.56 -12.33
CA ARG A 85 -3.57 35.97 -12.03
C ARG A 85 -3.68 34.72 -11.16
N ASP A 86 -4.53 34.74 -10.14
CA ASP A 86 -4.79 33.59 -9.24
C ASP A 86 -5.38 32.38 -9.99
N GLY A 87 -5.95 32.59 -11.19
CA GLY A 87 -6.56 31.54 -12.00
C GLY A 87 -5.65 30.32 -12.23
N VAL A 88 -4.34 30.54 -12.44
CA VAL A 88 -3.38 29.44 -12.65
C VAL A 88 -3.15 28.59 -11.39
N ILE A 89 -3.22 29.21 -10.21
CA ILE A 89 -3.12 28.50 -8.92
C ILE A 89 -4.36 27.63 -8.74
N PHE A 90 -5.54 28.22 -8.91
CA PHE A 90 -6.81 27.52 -8.74
C PHE A 90 -6.99 26.36 -9.74
N GLN A 91 -6.48 26.52 -10.96
CA GLN A 91 -6.46 25.47 -11.96
C GLN A 91 -5.55 24.31 -11.52
N MET A 92 -4.35 24.61 -11.03
CA MET A 92 -3.43 23.59 -10.52
C MET A 92 -4.02 22.82 -9.35
N GLU A 93 -4.59 23.53 -8.36
CA GLU A 93 -5.27 22.92 -7.21
C GLU A 93 -6.38 21.97 -7.67
N GLN A 94 -7.24 22.38 -8.62
CA GLN A 94 -8.29 21.53 -9.16
C GLN A 94 -7.76 20.28 -9.86
N ILE A 95 -6.66 20.39 -10.62
CA ILE A 95 -6.06 19.23 -11.30
C ILE A 95 -5.55 18.23 -10.26
N MET A 96 -4.79 18.71 -9.25
CA MET A 96 -4.26 17.87 -8.18
C MET A 96 -5.37 17.22 -7.34
N ASP A 97 -6.39 17.98 -6.96
CA ASP A 97 -7.56 17.48 -6.22
C ASP A 97 -8.31 16.42 -7.03
N THR A 98 -8.47 16.64 -8.34
CA THR A 98 -9.12 15.67 -9.24
C THR A 98 -8.30 14.38 -9.32
N MET A 99 -6.97 14.47 -9.47
CA MET A 99 -6.11 13.28 -9.49
C MET A 99 -6.17 12.50 -8.18
N TYR A 100 -6.18 13.19 -7.04
CA TYR A 100 -6.31 12.55 -5.72
C TYR A 100 -7.68 11.89 -5.54
N TYR A 101 -8.75 12.58 -5.97
CA TYR A 101 -10.12 12.06 -5.95
C TYR A 101 -10.27 10.80 -6.81
N VAL A 102 -9.82 10.84 -8.06
CA VAL A 102 -9.92 9.72 -9.02
C VAL A 102 -9.25 8.46 -8.47
N ARG A 103 -8.04 8.60 -7.92
CA ARG A 103 -7.31 7.51 -7.27
C ARG A 103 -8.13 6.86 -6.15
N ASN A 104 -8.64 7.67 -5.23
CA ASN A 104 -9.37 7.17 -4.06
C ASN A 104 -10.71 6.55 -4.44
N GLU A 105 -11.44 7.13 -5.39
CA GLU A 105 -12.69 6.56 -5.88
C GLU A 105 -12.47 5.27 -6.67
N ALA A 106 -11.38 5.18 -7.46
CA ALA A 106 -11.01 3.95 -8.14
C ALA A 106 -10.74 2.81 -7.15
N LEU A 107 -10.01 3.09 -6.06
CA LEU A 107 -9.75 2.11 -5.00
C LEU A 107 -11.06 1.64 -4.35
N LYS A 108 -11.92 2.58 -3.93
CA LYS A 108 -13.22 2.26 -3.33
C LYS A 108 -14.11 1.45 -4.28
N TYR A 109 -14.18 1.83 -5.56
CA TYR A 109 -15.01 1.15 -6.54
C TYR A 109 -14.52 -0.29 -6.80
N MET A 110 -13.20 -0.51 -6.86
CA MET A 110 -12.62 -1.84 -6.96
C MET A 110 -13.00 -2.70 -5.75
N ILE A 111 -12.86 -2.17 -4.53
CA ILE A 111 -13.24 -2.88 -3.29
C ILE A 111 -14.73 -3.20 -3.26
N LEU A 112 -15.60 -2.24 -3.59
CA LEU A 112 -17.04 -2.46 -3.71
C LEU A 112 -17.38 -3.58 -4.69
N THR A 113 -16.70 -3.61 -5.84
CA THR A 113 -16.88 -4.64 -6.86
C THR A 113 -16.42 -6.01 -6.34
N ALA A 114 -15.31 -6.07 -5.60
CA ALA A 114 -14.81 -7.28 -4.97
C ALA A 114 -15.76 -7.79 -3.89
N ASN A 115 -16.19 -6.92 -2.96
CA ASN A 115 -17.13 -7.28 -1.89
C ASN A 115 -18.47 -7.75 -2.46
N GLN A 116 -19.01 -7.10 -3.51
CA GLN A 116 -20.22 -7.58 -4.19
C GLN A 116 -20.04 -9.00 -4.73
N LYS A 117 -18.88 -9.31 -5.34
CA LYS A 117 -18.59 -10.66 -5.84
C LYS A 117 -18.49 -11.69 -4.72
N ILE A 118 -17.98 -11.32 -3.55
CA ILE A 118 -18.00 -12.17 -2.34
C ILE A 118 -19.46 -12.47 -1.97
N PHE A 119 -20.30 -11.44 -1.82
CA PHE A 119 -21.70 -11.60 -1.44
C PHE A 119 -22.50 -12.47 -2.44
N ASP A 120 -22.23 -12.33 -3.73
CA ASP A 120 -22.87 -13.14 -4.77
C ASP A 120 -22.48 -14.63 -4.67
N ASN A 121 -21.31 -14.94 -4.11
CA ASN A 121 -20.74 -16.30 -4.03
C ASN A 121 -20.70 -16.90 -2.61
N ARG A 122 -21.14 -16.16 -1.58
CA ARG A 122 -20.99 -16.47 -0.13
C ARG A 122 -21.58 -17.79 0.37
N TYR A 123 -22.31 -18.53 -0.46
CA TYR A 123 -22.92 -19.80 -0.07
C TYR A 123 -21.92 -20.96 0.07
N HIS A 124 -20.62 -20.73 -0.21
CA HIS A 124 -19.56 -21.73 -0.10
C HIS A 124 -18.52 -21.27 0.93
N PHE A 125 -18.69 -21.63 2.20
CA PHE A 125 -17.60 -21.55 3.17
C PHE A 125 -16.48 -22.50 2.73
N ILE A 126 -15.26 -21.99 2.61
CA ILE A 126 -14.17 -22.70 1.91
C ILE A 126 -13.41 -23.62 2.89
N ASN A 127 -13.19 -23.18 4.13
CA ASN A 127 -12.65 -24.03 5.20
C ASN A 127 -12.98 -23.41 6.58
N LYS A 128 -13.73 -24.12 7.44
CA LYS A 128 -14.20 -23.57 8.72
C LYS A 128 -13.12 -23.49 9.80
N ASP A 129 -12.06 -24.29 9.70
CA ASP A 129 -11.11 -24.47 10.81
C ASP A 129 -9.72 -23.87 10.50
N MET A 130 -9.53 -23.29 9.31
CA MET A 130 -8.24 -22.77 8.84
C MET A 130 -7.58 -21.78 9.81
N PHE A 131 -8.38 -20.88 10.38
CA PHE A 131 -7.92 -19.81 11.27
C PHE A 131 -8.25 -20.06 12.75
N GLU A 132 -8.53 -21.31 13.12
CA GLU A 132 -8.81 -21.65 14.52
C GLU A 132 -7.61 -21.31 15.42
N ASN A 133 -7.89 -20.69 16.58
CA ASN A 133 -6.90 -20.30 17.58
C ASN A 133 -5.77 -19.43 17.00
N SER A 134 -6.13 -18.43 16.18
CA SER A 134 -5.15 -17.59 15.49
C SER A 134 -5.43 -16.10 15.61
N LEU A 135 -4.43 -15.31 15.24
CA LEU A 135 -4.51 -13.87 14.99
C LEU A 135 -4.39 -13.62 13.50
N ILE A 136 -5.05 -12.59 12.99
CA ILE A 136 -4.95 -12.20 11.58
C ILE A 136 -4.58 -10.73 11.45
N LEU A 137 -3.49 -10.47 10.74
CA LEU A 137 -3.11 -9.16 10.23
C LEU A 137 -3.41 -9.12 8.73
N SER A 138 -4.41 -8.36 8.32
CA SER A 138 -4.78 -8.18 6.92
C SER A 138 -4.23 -6.88 6.36
N PHE A 139 -3.66 -6.95 5.16
CA PHE A 139 -3.33 -5.81 4.31
C PHE A 139 -4.45 -5.58 3.26
N ASN A 140 -5.43 -6.47 3.17
CA ASN A 140 -6.53 -6.35 2.23
C ASN A 140 -7.65 -5.49 2.82
N TYR A 141 -8.28 -4.71 1.96
CA TYR A 141 -9.41 -3.85 2.30
C TYR A 141 -10.78 -4.55 2.29
N THR A 142 -10.84 -5.75 1.69
CA THR A 142 -12.09 -6.48 1.40
C THR A 142 -12.58 -7.30 2.59
N SER A 143 -13.83 -7.75 2.51
CA SER A 143 -14.51 -8.57 3.55
C SER A 143 -14.30 -10.07 3.35
N THR A 144 -13.22 -10.47 2.66
CA THR A 144 -12.98 -11.86 2.26
C THR A 144 -12.86 -12.80 3.45
N ILE A 145 -12.13 -12.38 4.49
CA ILE A 145 -11.98 -13.17 5.71
C ILE A 145 -13.32 -13.26 6.44
N GLN A 146 -13.99 -12.12 6.61
CA GLN A 146 -15.24 -11.99 7.37
C GLN A 146 -16.40 -12.79 6.77
N GLU A 147 -16.49 -12.85 5.43
CA GLU A 147 -17.61 -13.46 4.74
C GLU A 147 -17.38 -14.92 4.34
N LEU A 148 -16.14 -15.34 4.08
CA LEU A 148 -15.86 -16.69 3.56
C LEU A 148 -15.32 -17.68 4.61
N TYR A 149 -14.87 -17.19 5.77
CA TYR A 149 -14.27 -18.00 6.82
C TYR A 149 -15.00 -17.88 8.16
N ASN A 150 -14.83 -18.88 9.02
CA ASN A 150 -15.39 -18.84 10.37
C ASN A 150 -14.52 -17.96 11.27
N CYS A 151 -15.06 -16.83 11.71
CA CYS A 151 -14.35 -15.91 12.58
C CYS A 151 -14.59 -16.15 14.08
N GLU A 152 -15.44 -17.12 14.47
CA GLU A 152 -15.81 -17.35 15.88
C GLU A 152 -14.62 -17.70 16.79
N ASN A 153 -13.60 -18.37 16.26
CA ASN A 153 -12.43 -18.85 17.02
C ASN A 153 -11.13 -18.09 16.69
N ILE A 154 -11.24 -16.91 16.08
CA ILE A 154 -10.11 -16.02 15.81
C ILE A 154 -10.00 -15.03 16.98
N HIS A 155 -8.81 -14.93 17.57
CA HIS A 155 -8.58 -14.05 18.74
C HIS A 155 -8.64 -12.57 18.39
N GLY A 156 -8.25 -12.22 17.16
CA GLY A 156 -8.29 -10.86 16.67
C GLY A 156 -7.97 -10.79 15.18
N ILE A 157 -8.65 -9.87 14.50
CA ILE A 157 -8.37 -9.49 13.10
C ILE A 157 -8.10 -7.99 13.10
N THR A 158 -6.97 -7.58 12.53
CA THR A 158 -6.63 -6.16 12.30
C THR A 158 -6.36 -5.94 10.82
N HIS A 159 -6.97 -4.90 10.25
CA HIS A 159 -6.70 -4.46 8.88
C HIS A 159 -5.78 -3.23 8.91
N ILE A 160 -4.50 -3.43 8.62
CA ILE A 160 -3.49 -2.38 8.81
C ILE A 160 -3.53 -1.29 7.74
N HIS A 161 -4.14 -1.59 6.60
CA HIS A 161 -4.43 -0.63 5.53
C HIS A 161 -5.88 -0.10 5.58
N GLY A 162 -6.64 -0.45 6.62
CA GLY A 162 -8.06 -0.10 6.77
C GLY A 162 -9.01 -1.15 6.22
N PHE A 163 -10.17 -1.29 6.86
CA PHE A 163 -11.25 -2.19 6.44
C PHE A 163 -12.45 -1.41 5.89
N PHE A 164 -12.82 -1.70 4.64
CA PHE A 164 -13.80 -0.89 3.91
C PHE A 164 -15.21 -0.90 4.54
N ASP A 165 -15.70 -2.06 4.97
CA ASP A 165 -17.07 -2.17 5.50
C ASP A 165 -17.23 -1.53 6.90
N ASP A 166 -16.14 -1.33 7.64
CA ASP A 166 -16.12 -0.58 8.91
C ASP A 166 -16.04 0.95 8.69
N GLY A 167 -15.84 1.40 7.44
CA GLY A 167 -15.71 2.81 7.09
C GLY A 167 -14.35 3.41 7.48
N ASP A 168 -13.33 2.57 7.62
CA ASP A 168 -11.96 3.02 7.91
C ASP A 168 -11.38 3.89 6.79
N GLU A 169 -10.39 4.70 7.15
CA GLU A 169 -9.51 5.34 6.17
C GLU A 169 -8.68 4.28 5.44
N LEU A 170 -8.77 4.27 4.10
CA LEU A 170 -8.02 3.34 3.26
C LEU A 170 -6.60 3.87 3.04
N ILE A 171 -5.61 3.15 3.56
CA ILE A 171 -4.21 3.54 3.52
C ILE A 171 -3.56 2.89 2.32
N PHE A 172 -3.33 3.69 1.29
CA PHE A 172 -2.69 3.31 0.05
C PHE A 172 -1.56 4.28 -0.24
N GLY A 173 -0.45 3.84 -0.84
CA GLY A 173 0.63 4.74 -1.28
C GLY A 173 2.03 4.20 -1.07
N TYR A 174 3.04 5.00 -1.45
CA TYR A 174 4.44 4.62 -1.21
C TYR A 174 4.80 4.80 0.27
N ALA A 175 5.64 3.91 0.80
CA ALA A 175 6.28 4.11 2.11
C ALA A 175 7.47 5.06 1.97
N ASN A 176 7.88 5.70 3.08
CA ASN A 176 9.01 6.63 3.15
C ASN A 176 10.12 6.25 2.15
N PRO A 177 10.44 7.09 1.16
CA PRO A 177 11.55 6.80 0.27
C PRO A 177 12.79 6.60 1.15
N GLU A 178 13.42 5.44 1.04
CA GLU A 178 14.72 5.22 1.69
C GLU A 178 15.65 6.35 1.23
N GLU A 179 16.62 6.76 2.06
CA GLU A 179 17.65 7.72 1.64
C GLU A 179 18.28 7.32 0.29
N GLU A 180 18.23 6.04 -0.09
CA GLU A 180 18.73 5.53 -1.35
C GLU A 180 17.78 5.73 -2.54
N ALA A 181 16.45 5.71 -2.34
CA ALA A 181 15.50 6.26 -3.33
C ALA A 181 15.70 7.79 -3.48
N LEU A 182 16.06 8.48 -2.40
CA LEU A 182 16.52 9.87 -2.42
C LEU A 182 17.94 10.07 -3.01
N ARG A 183 18.71 9.00 -3.29
CA ARG A 183 20.08 9.05 -3.86
C ARG A 183 20.16 8.54 -5.31
N VAL A 184 19.36 7.54 -5.69
CA VAL A 184 19.23 7.06 -7.07
C VAL A 184 18.54 8.14 -7.92
N PHE A 185 17.58 8.84 -7.31
CA PHE A 185 17.19 10.16 -7.74
C PHE A 185 18.22 11.09 -7.15
N HIS A 186 19.22 11.52 -7.91
CA HIS A 186 19.84 12.81 -7.62
C HIS A 186 18.71 13.85 -7.73
N PRO A 187 18.20 14.41 -6.62
CA PRO A 187 17.44 15.62 -6.71
C PRO A 187 18.52 16.70 -6.67
N HIS A 188 19.05 17.06 -7.83
CA HIS A 188 19.24 18.51 -7.97
C HIS A 188 17.89 19.21 -8.16
N ASP A 189 16.81 18.47 -8.44
CA ASP A 189 15.60 19.08 -9.01
C ASP A 189 14.25 18.83 -8.29
N ILE A 190 14.10 17.96 -7.27
CA ILE A 190 12.77 17.75 -6.64
C ILE A 190 12.73 18.11 -5.14
N ASP A 191 13.31 17.34 -4.21
CA ASP A 191 13.21 17.72 -2.78
C ASP A 191 14.16 18.88 -2.46
N VAL A 192 15.40 18.71 -2.93
CA VAL A 192 16.37 19.78 -3.05
C VAL A 192 15.88 20.79 -4.08
N GLY A 193 15.49 20.44 -5.32
CA GLY A 193 15.15 21.45 -6.32
C GLY A 193 13.88 22.27 -6.09
N ILE A 194 12.87 21.79 -5.36
CA ILE A 194 11.73 22.61 -4.91
C ILE A 194 12.18 23.44 -3.71
N GLU A 195 12.78 22.86 -2.67
CA GLU A 195 13.26 23.64 -1.51
C GLU A 195 14.43 24.61 -1.87
N ILE A 196 15.23 24.31 -2.89
CA ILE A 196 16.34 25.07 -3.49
C ILE A 196 15.85 26.01 -4.59
N SER A 197 14.83 25.71 -5.38
CA SER A 197 14.21 26.74 -6.23
C SER A 197 13.44 27.76 -5.40
N ILE A 198 13.00 27.37 -4.19
CA ILE A 198 12.43 28.23 -3.16
C ILE A 198 13.52 28.96 -2.34
N ARG A 199 14.70 28.36 -2.11
CA ARG A 199 15.78 28.96 -1.27
C ARG A 199 16.96 29.58 -2.03
N ASN A 200 17.27 29.14 -3.25
CA ASN A 200 18.38 29.60 -4.12
C ASN A 200 17.88 30.37 -5.36
N ARG A 201 16.61 30.79 -5.42
CA ARG A 201 16.34 31.97 -6.25
C ARG A 201 17.03 33.15 -5.57
N ASP A 202 18.11 33.59 -6.19
CA ASP A 202 18.87 34.77 -5.81
C ASP A 202 17.90 35.91 -5.49
N GLU A 203 18.21 36.72 -4.47
CA GLU A 203 17.43 37.89 -4.01
C GLU A 203 17.09 38.93 -5.12
N ASP A 204 17.56 38.70 -6.36
CA ASP A 204 17.45 39.59 -7.52
C ASP A 204 16.57 39.06 -8.67
N ASP A 205 16.12 37.79 -8.68
CA ASP A 205 15.20 37.28 -9.72
C ASP A 205 13.85 36.99 -9.08
N HIS A 206 12.90 37.92 -9.28
CA HIS A 206 11.59 37.92 -8.63
C HIS A 206 10.98 36.52 -8.54
N ASP A 207 10.92 36.00 -7.31
CA ASP A 207 10.26 34.77 -6.93
C ASP A 207 8.79 34.87 -7.36
N ASP A 208 8.47 34.25 -8.49
CA ASP A 208 7.13 34.32 -9.04
C ASP A 208 6.18 33.56 -8.12
N PHE A 209 5.43 34.31 -7.33
CA PHE A 209 4.49 33.81 -6.36
C PHE A 209 3.50 32.80 -6.96
N TYR A 210 3.01 33.03 -8.18
CA TYR A 210 2.00 32.18 -8.81
C TYR A 210 2.59 30.86 -9.30
N ILE A 211 3.80 30.90 -9.87
CA ILE A 211 4.53 29.70 -10.25
C ILE A 211 4.91 28.89 -9.01
N HIS A 212 5.40 29.56 -7.96
CA HIS A 212 5.73 28.94 -6.68
C HIS A 212 4.52 28.22 -6.07
N LYS A 213 3.35 28.85 -6.09
CA LYS A 213 2.12 28.25 -5.56
C LYS A 213 1.68 27.02 -6.34
N GLN A 214 1.85 27.00 -7.65
CA GLN A 214 1.58 25.82 -8.47
C GLN A 214 2.52 24.65 -8.12
N TYR A 215 3.83 24.91 -7.95
CA TYR A 215 4.78 23.89 -7.47
C TYR A 215 4.41 23.37 -6.08
N GLN A 216 3.96 24.26 -5.18
CA GLN A 216 3.52 23.85 -3.85
C GLN A 216 2.34 22.87 -3.93
N SER A 217 1.33 23.14 -4.77
CA SER A 217 0.20 22.22 -4.97
C SER A 217 0.63 20.84 -5.50
N MET A 218 1.60 20.79 -6.43
CA MET A 218 2.15 19.51 -6.92
C MET A 218 2.90 18.75 -5.82
N TYR A 219 3.67 19.46 -5.00
CA TYR A 219 4.37 18.86 -3.87
C TYR A 219 3.39 18.32 -2.83
N ASP A 220 2.35 19.08 -2.49
CA ASP A 220 1.30 18.64 -1.57
C ASP A 220 0.58 17.39 -2.12
N PHE A 221 0.32 17.32 -3.43
CA PHE A 221 -0.18 16.12 -4.09
C PHE A 221 0.78 14.93 -3.99
N TYR A 222 2.07 15.13 -4.23
CA TYR A 222 3.09 14.09 -4.05
C TYR A 222 3.11 13.55 -2.62
N CYS A 223 3.09 14.44 -1.63
CA CYS A 223 3.01 14.06 -0.21
C CYS A 223 1.70 13.35 0.14
N SER A 224 0.58 13.70 -0.49
CA SER A 224 -0.71 13.00 -0.27
C SER A 224 -0.72 11.54 -0.74
N ASN A 225 0.23 11.16 -1.62
CA ASN A 225 0.43 9.78 -2.07
C ASN A 225 1.37 8.98 -1.17
N GLN A 226 1.98 9.62 -0.15
CA GLN A 226 2.77 8.95 0.87
C GLN A 226 1.85 8.27 1.88
N LYS A 227 2.05 6.97 2.11
CA LYS A 227 1.24 6.26 3.10
C LYS A 227 1.77 6.49 4.51
N LYS A 228 0.85 6.79 5.43
CA LYS A 228 1.15 6.86 6.87
C LYS A 228 1.14 5.45 7.46
N LEU A 229 2.33 4.95 7.78
CA LEU A 229 2.50 3.63 8.40
C LEU A 229 1.83 3.56 9.77
N GLN A 230 1.13 2.46 10.04
CA GLN A 230 0.35 2.20 11.25
C GLN A 230 1.14 1.36 12.27
N ILE A 231 2.44 1.63 12.43
CA ILE A 231 3.33 0.82 13.28
C ILE A 231 2.89 0.82 14.73
N ASP A 232 2.51 1.97 15.28
CA ASP A 232 2.03 2.04 16.67
C ASP A 232 0.75 1.22 16.87
N ASN A 233 -0.16 1.23 15.89
CA ASN A 233 -1.38 0.43 15.94
C ASN A 233 -1.08 -1.07 15.90
N LEU A 234 -0.16 -1.48 15.01
CA LEU A 234 0.33 -2.87 14.95
C LEU A 234 0.93 -3.29 16.30
N ILE A 235 1.84 -2.48 16.85
CA ILE A 235 2.53 -2.78 18.10
C ILE A 235 1.52 -2.92 19.24
N ASN A 236 0.59 -1.98 19.36
CA ASN A 236 -0.43 -2.00 20.41
C ASN A 236 -1.35 -3.21 20.29
N TRP A 237 -1.77 -3.58 19.07
CA TRP A 237 -2.67 -4.71 18.84
C TRP A 237 -2.03 -6.05 19.20
N ILE A 238 -0.78 -6.27 18.82
CA ILE A 238 -0.11 -7.58 19.01
C ILE A 238 0.58 -7.71 20.39
N ALA A 239 0.70 -6.61 21.15
CA ALA A 239 1.45 -6.58 22.42
C ALA A 239 1.00 -7.64 23.44
N ASP A 240 -0.30 -7.90 23.52
CA ASP A 240 -0.90 -8.84 24.47
C ASP A 240 -0.60 -10.30 24.11
N TYR A 241 -0.24 -10.58 22.86
CA TYR A 241 -0.01 -11.94 22.33
C TYR A 241 1.46 -12.27 22.08
N LYS A 242 2.38 -11.39 22.48
CA LYS A 242 3.80 -11.48 22.10
C LYS A 242 4.50 -12.76 22.53
N ASP A 243 4.05 -13.36 23.63
CA ASP A 243 4.62 -14.58 24.21
C ASP A 243 3.84 -15.84 23.77
N GLU A 244 2.76 -15.67 23.00
CA GLU A 244 1.82 -16.73 22.58
C GLU A 244 2.04 -17.15 21.13
N VAL A 245 2.50 -16.25 20.25
CA VAL A 245 2.72 -16.55 18.83
C VAL A 245 4.12 -17.12 18.59
N ASP A 246 4.20 -18.38 18.12
CA ASP A 246 5.47 -19.03 17.80
C ASP A 246 5.70 -19.25 16.28
N GLU A 247 4.64 -19.18 15.47
CA GLU A 247 4.67 -19.33 14.02
C GLU A 247 3.90 -18.19 13.31
N ILE A 248 4.52 -17.62 12.28
CA ILE A 248 3.89 -16.63 11.40
C ILE A 248 3.71 -17.23 10.01
N ILE A 249 2.49 -17.13 9.48
CA ILE A 249 2.10 -17.64 8.16
C ILE A 249 1.64 -16.49 7.28
N VAL A 250 2.36 -16.23 6.20
CA VAL A 250 2.04 -15.19 5.22
C VAL A 250 1.29 -15.81 4.04
N LEU A 251 0.11 -15.28 3.73
CA LEU A 251 -0.75 -15.75 2.67
C LEU A 251 -0.96 -14.70 1.58
N GLY A 252 -0.31 -14.90 0.43
CA GLY A 252 -0.52 -14.06 -0.75
C GLY A 252 -0.08 -12.61 -0.60
N HIS A 253 0.78 -12.29 0.36
CA HIS A 253 1.33 -10.95 0.52
C HIS A 253 2.62 -10.78 -0.30
N SER A 254 2.83 -9.61 -0.89
CA SER A 254 3.99 -9.33 -1.73
C SER A 254 5.32 -9.25 -0.98
N MET A 255 5.23 -8.89 0.30
CA MET A 255 6.38 -8.68 1.20
C MET A 255 7.44 -7.78 0.57
N GLY A 256 7.03 -6.85 -0.29
CA GLY A 256 7.97 -5.92 -0.89
C GLY A 256 8.43 -4.83 0.06
N PHE A 257 9.28 -3.95 -0.42
CA PHE A 257 9.98 -2.96 0.40
C PHE A 257 9.00 -2.05 1.16
N VAL A 258 7.90 -1.69 0.50
CA VAL A 258 6.92 -0.73 0.99
C VAL A 258 6.31 -1.14 2.34
N ASP A 259 6.05 -2.44 2.55
CA ASP A 259 5.48 -2.96 3.81
C ASP A 259 6.50 -3.68 4.70
N LYS A 260 7.77 -3.75 4.28
CA LYS A 260 8.84 -4.48 4.98
C LYS A 260 8.92 -4.18 6.47
N VAL A 261 8.75 -2.91 6.83
CA VAL A 261 8.82 -2.42 8.22
C VAL A 261 7.83 -3.12 9.16
N TYR A 262 6.63 -3.50 8.70
CA TYR A 262 5.66 -4.22 9.52
C TYR A 262 6.18 -5.60 9.90
N PHE A 263 6.78 -6.31 8.94
CA PHE A 263 7.35 -7.65 9.17
C PHE A 263 8.58 -7.61 10.08
N GLU A 264 9.44 -6.60 9.92
CA GLU A 264 10.63 -6.43 10.78
C GLU A 264 10.24 -6.11 12.23
N GLU A 265 9.21 -5.28 12.45
CA GLU A 265 8.69 -5.05 13.80
C GLU A 265 8.02 -6.30 14.38
N LEU A 266 7.26 -7.07 13.59
CA LEU A 266 6.70 -8.36 14.04
C LEU A 266 7.80 -9.34 14.47
N GLU A 267 8.85 -9.51 13.67
CA GLU A 267 9.99 -10.37 14.02
C GLU A 267 10.64 -9.92 15.33
N LYS A 268 10.84 -8.60 15.49
CA LYS A 268 11.48 -8.03 16.68
C LYS A 268 10.65 -8.23 17.95
N MET A 269 9.32 -8.10 17.85
CA MET A 269 8.42 -8.20 18.99
C MET A 269 8.10 -9.65 19.36
N LEU A 270 7.71 -10.46 18.38
CA LEU A 270 7.23 -11.83 18.58
C LEU A 270 8.37 -12.84 18.64
N LYS A 271 9.48 -12.58 17.92
CA LYS A 271 10.62 -13.50 17.76
C LYS A 271 10.16 -14.92 17.46
N PRO A 272 9.29 -15.12 16.46
CA PRO A 272 8.72 -16.42 16.15
C PRO A 272 9.82 -17.43 15.86
N LEU A 273 9.53 -18.70 16.13
CA LEU A 273 10.43 -19.80 15.78
C LEU A 273 10.52 -19.98 14.27
N LYS A 274 9.44 -19.67 13.55
CA LYS A 274 9.30 -19.99 12.14
C LYS A 274 8.43 -19.00 11.38
N TRP A 275 8.82 -18.77 10.13
CA TRP A 275 8.02 -18.07 9.12
C TRP A 275 7.65 -19.02 7.99
N ARG A 276 6.38 -19.04 7.58
CA ARG A 276 5.89 -19.74 6.38
C ARG A 276 5.34 -18.74 5.40
N ILE A 277 5.80 -18.79 4.17
CA ILE A 277 5.41 -17.82 3.14
C ILE A 277 4.75 -18.57 1.99
N SER A 278 3.51 -18.19 1.66
CA SER A 278 2.83 -18.68 0.48
C SER A 278 2.81 -17.65 -0.64
N ARG A 279 2.87 -18.14 -1.88
CA ARG A 279 2.87 -17.32 -3.09
C ARG A 279 1.55 -17.47 -3.84
N TYR A 280 1.06 -16.38 -4.42
CA TYR A 280 -0.01 -16.46 -5.41
C TYR A 280 0.61 -16.74 -6.79
N THR A 281 0.34 -17.92 -7.35
CA THR A 281 0.92 -18.37 -8.63
C THR A 281 -0.17 -18.47 -9.69
N ASN A 282 -0.58 -17.35 -10.26
CA ASN A 282 -1.35 -17.36 -11.50
C ASN A 282 -0.52 -16.69 -12.59
N SER A 283 -0.39 -17.35 -13.74
CA SER A 283 0.72 -17.24 -14.71
C SER A 283 1.00 -15.87 -15.36
N ASN A 284 0.27 -14.82 -14.97
CA ASN A 284 0.42 -13.46 -15.48
C ASN A 284 0.71 -12.41 -14.38
N ALA A 285 0.60 -12.76 -13.11
CA ALA A 285 1.03 -11.93 -11.98
C ALA A 285 2.34 -12.51 -11.45
N GLY A 286 3.35 -11.68 -11.24
CA GLY A 286 4.70 -12.10 -10.86
C GLY A 286 4.73 -13.05 -9.65
N ILE A 287 5.79 -13.85 -9.57
CA ILE A 287 6.07 -14.72 -8.42
C ILE A 287 6.37 -13.84 -7.21
N ASP A 288 5.40 -13.71 -6.31
CA ASP A 288 5.47 -12.76 -5.21
C ASP A 288 5.26 -13.47 -3.85
N PRO A 289 6.16 -13.30 -2.86
CA PRO A 289 7.46 -12.61 -2.91
C PRO A 289 8.55 -13.38 -3.66
N SER A 290 9.41 -12.67 -4.38
CA SER A 290 10.60 -13.24 -5.02
C SER A 290 11.64 -13.73 -4.00
N ASP A 291 12.50 -14.68 -4.38
CA ASP A 291 13.60 -15.15 -3.51
C ASP A 291 14.59 -14.02 -3.16
N HIS A 292 14.72 -13.00 -4.01
CA HIS A 292 15.55 -11.83 -3.73
C HIS A 292 14.89 -10.97 -2.63
N THR A 293 13.60 -10.71 -2.76
CA THR A 293 12.80 -9.98 -1.77
C THR A 293 12.90 -10.65 -0.39
N LEU A 294 12.74 -11.97 -0.32
CA LEU A 294 12.81 -12.71 0.94
C LEU A 294 14.18 -12.61 1.64
N LYS A 295 15.28 -12.55 0.87
CA LYS A 295 16.64 -12.41 1.42
C LYS A 295 16.89 -11.05 2.07
N CYS A 296 16.07 -10.05 1.78
CA CYS A 296 16.20 -8.72 2.36
C CYS A 296 15.67 -8.64 3.80
N TYR A 297 14.98 -9.67 4.29
CA TYR A 297 14.42 -9.72 5.65
C TYR A 297 15.43 -10.23 6.68
N SER A 298 15.45 -9.62 7.86
CA SER A 298 16.34 -10.01 8.96
C SER A 298 16.14 -11.47 9.43
N PHE A 299 14.93 -12.00 9.24
CA PHE A 299 14.52 -13.34 9.61
C PHE A 299 14.58 -14.36 8.46
N PHE A 300 15.25 -14.06 7.34
CA PHE A 300 15.34 -14.96 6.18
C PHE A 300 15.72 -16.40 6.55
N THR A 301 16.60 -16.60 7.54
CA THR A 301 17.04 -17.94 7.98
C THR A 301 15.97 -18.74 8.73
N LYS A 302 14.87 -18.10 9.16
CA LYS A 302 13.71 -18.73 9.82
C LYS A 302 12.59 -19.10 8.85
N ILE A 303 12.70 -18.67 7.59
CA ILE A 303 11.70 -18.98 6.56
C ILE A 303 11.79 -20.46 6.21
N ASP A 304 10.66 -21.15 6.26
CA ASP A 304 10.56 -22.53 5.80
C ASP A 304 10.91 -22.61 4.31
N PRO A 305 11.92 -23.42 3.92
CA PRO A 305 12.29 -23.57 2.51
C PRO A 305 11.21 -24.25 1.65
N ALA A 306 10.20 -24.89 2.27
CA ALA A 306 9.03 -25.37 1.56
C ALA A 306 8.13 -24.18 1.17
N ILE A 307 8.49 -23.50 0.09
CA ILE A 307 7.63 -22.46 -0.50
C ILE A 307 6.47 -23.17 -1.19
N CYS A 308 5.30 -23.02 -0.60
CA CYS A 308 4.05 -23.62 -1.06
C CYS A 308 3.19 -22.56 -1.76
N GLY A 309 2.40 -22.97 -2.75
CA GLY A 309 1.39 -22.09 -3.33
C GLY A 309 0.35 -21.76 -2.26
N ILE A 310 -0.31 -20.61 -2.36
CA ILE A 310 -1.38 -20.26 -1.42
C ILE A 310 -2.47 -21.36 -1.37
N SER A 311 -2.72 -22.03 -2.49
CA SER A 311 -3.63 -23.18 -2.57
C SER A 311 -3.28 -24.32 -1.61
N ASP A 312 -2.00 -24.53 -1.30
CA ASP A 312 -1.57 -25.61 -0.40
C ASP A 312 -1.98 -25.36 1.06
N TYR A 313 -2.32 -24.11 1.40
CA TYR A 313 -2.82 -23.71 2.73
C TYR A 313 -4.35 -23.67 2.82
N LEU A 314 -5.04 -23.69 1.67
CA LEU A 314 -6.48 -23.42 1.57
C LEU A 314 -7.32 -24.67 1.23
N ILE A 315 -6.71 -25.86 1.21
CA ILE A 315 -7.36 -27.16 0.93
C ILE A 315 -8.09 -27.72 2.15
#